data_AF-W9ZWL4-F1
#
_entry.id   AF-W9ZWL4-F1
#
_cell.length_a   1.000
_cell.length_b   1.000
_cell.length_c   1.000
_cell.angle_alpha   90.00
_cell.angle_beta   90.00
_cell.angle_gamma   90.00
#
_symmetry.space_group_name_H-M   'P 1'
#
loop_
_entity.id
_entity.type
_entity.pdbx_description
1 polymer ?
#
loop_
_entity_poly.entity_id
_entity_poly.type
_entity_poly.pdbx_seq_one_letter_code
_entity_poly.pdbx_strand_id
1 'polypeptide(L)'
;MASEREPTAAGADTSAPAETTNAAGEQNAPAADAASNDASSDDHVRDEKVAPGPTKWQKVKSHFWRYKWWYLLAIAILLAILLPLLFTVIIPAIVQDILNDQKLPIYGGALQVISPTEVNMSIETQLKTPIAATLKPVDLFLYSKETKPVSSFFKLQFPETHIKSHTNVTITNQTLLVTNETELTKWFNVFFDKPDAELSLEGKPEIRLGSLKYHRSLKKTVDIASLNYLDGFALKSLDFDLNANRTSKNNMKGMLNIPNSGVLRLGLGNLTFNVMSGDIRLGLINLWDLQLWPGNNSVPFDGNFYFDQLVPNLSEILDMQKGPLGNGYLEFNATGNTTIAGGEHIKYIEGVLNYKHIRFTFPVITLLGDVLGGLLDANQGSLLDIFGTSIGNSTLLEHVLGHWDNNGEGGTSNKTARSLMERSKTRAPKAWMWSLLKLGLTRRSL
;
A
#
# COMPACT_ATOMS: atom_id res chain seq x y z
N MET A 1 -11.02 33.32 -30.65
CA MET A 1 -11.40 33.04 -32.06
C MET A 1 -12.36 31.88 -32.06
N ALA A 2 -13.30 31.83 -33.01
CA ALA A 2 -14.27 30.75 -33.16
C ALA A 2 -14.25 30.22 -34.60
N SER A 3 -14.58 28.94 -34.77
CA SER A 3 -15.29 28.45 -35.95
C SER A 3 -15.82 27.04 -35.69
N GLU A 4 -17.11 26.85 -35.97
CA GLU A 4 -17.65 25.54 -36.35
C GLU A 4 -17.17 25.18 -37.77
N ARG A 5 -17.20 23.89 -38.11
CA ARG A 5 -18.12 23.40 -39.16
C ARG A 5 -18.13 21.88 -39.28
N GLU A 6 -19.28 21.38 -39.70
CA GLU A 6 -19.57 19.97 -40.00
C GLU A 6 -19.66 19.76 -41.54
N PRO A 7 -20.06 18.60 -42.11
CA PRO A 7 -19.16 17.87 -43.00
C PRO A 7 -19.63 17.74 -44.46
N THR A 8 -18.84 17.07 -45.28
CA THR A 8 -19.21 16.59 -46.63
C THR A 8 -18.81 15.12 -46.81
N ALA A 9 -19.44 14.42 -47.77
CA ALA A 9 -19.53 12.96 -47.82
C ALA A 9 -19.11 12.35 -49.17
N ALA A 10 -19.48 11.08 -49.38
CA ALA A 10 -19.26 10.17 -50.52
C ALA A 10 -17.98 9.30 -50.46
N GLY A 11 -18.03 8.00 -50.83
CA GLY A 11 -19.22 7.19 -51.16
C GLY A 11 -18.91 5.84 -51.83
N ALA A 12 -19.97 5.05 -52.07
CA ALA A 12 -20.02 3.78 -52.84
C ALA A 12 -19.21 2.59 -52.26
N ASP A 13 -19.63 1.31 -52.37
CA ASP A 13 -20.89 0.65 -52.80
C ASP A 13 -20.94 -0.75 -52.11
N THR A 14 -21.85 -1.73 -52.27
CA THR A 14 -22.97 -2.07 -53.18
C THR A 14 -24.00 -2.92 -52.36
N SER A 15 -25.18 -3.42 -52.79
CA SER A 15 -25.90 -3.47 -54.08
C SER A 15 -27.42 -3.64 -53.85
N ALA A 16 -28.27 -3.01 -54.67
CA ALA A 16 -29.69 -3.32 -54.85
C ALA A 16 -29.90 -4.17 -56.15
N PRO A 17 -31.06 -4.32 -56.84
CA PRO A 17 -32.37 -3.61 -56.85
C PRO A 17 -33.53 -4.48 -56.25
N ALA A 18 -34.81 -4.10 -56.14
CA ALA A 18 -35.74 -3.27 -56.94
C ALA A 18 -36.11 -3.93 -58.31
N GLU A 19 -37.20 -3.60 -59.03
CA GLU A 19 -38.02 -2.37 -59.07
C GLU A 19 -39.39 -2.58 -59.81
N THR A 20 -40.43 -1.77 -59.49
CA THR A 20 -41.55 -1.28 -60.38
C THR A 20 -42.35 -2.29 -61.27
N THR A 21 -43.32 -1.97 -62.17
CA THR A 21 -44.02 -0.73 -62.62
C THR A 21 -45.50 -1.02 -63.02
N ASN A 22 -46.26 0.01 -63.46
CA ASN A 22 -47.60 -0.10 -64.05
C ASN A 22 -47.60 -0.28 -65.59
N ALA A 23 -48.75 -0.75 -66.11
CA ALA A 23 -49.43 -0.36 -67.36
C ALA A 23 -49.13 -1.02 -68.74
N ALA A 24 -50.21 -1.06 -69.54
CA ALA A 24 -50.34 -1.26 -70.99
C ALA A 24 -50.11 -2.66 -71.61
N GLY A 25 -50.98 -3.03 -72.57
CA GLY A 25 -50.91 -4.27 -73.36
C GLY A 25 -52.28 -4.78 -73.84
N GLU A 26 -52.72 -4.36 -75.02
CA GLU A 26 -53.91 -4.89 -75.70
C GLU A 26 -53.62 -6.24 -76.39
N GLN A 27 -54.63 -7.11 -76.55
CA GLN A 27 -55.18 -7.45 -77.90
C GLN A 27 -56.25 -8.56 -77.92
N ASN A 28 -57.15 -8.44 -78.90
CA ASN A 28 -57.96 -9.46 -79.60
C ASN A 28 -59.13 -10.20 -78.88
N ALA A 29 -60.33 -10.01 -79.43
CA ALA A 29 -61.51 -10.89 -79.33
C ALA A 29 -61.47 -11.97 -80.47
N PRO A 30 -62.49 -12.80 -80.80
CA PRO A 30 -63.96 -12.69 -80.64
C PRO A 30 -64.50 -13.53 -79.46
N ALA A 31 -65.68 -13.31 -78.85
CA ALA A 31 -67.02 -12.94 -79.32
C ALA A 31 -67.84 -14.10 -79.93
N ALA A 32 -68.82 -14.59 -79.17
CA ALA A 32 -69.90 -15.47 -79.61
C ALA A 32 -71.08 -15.37 -78.62
N ASP A 33 -72.15 -14.66 -79.01
CA ASP A 33 -73.37 -14.54 -78.20
C ASP A 33 -74.29 -15.77 -78.34
N ALA A 34 -74.97 -16.13 -77.26
CA ALA A 34 -76.15 -17.00 -77.28
C ALA A 34 -77.10 -16.61 -76.14
N ALA A 35 -78.31 -16.17 -76.47
CA ALA A 35 -79.27 -15.60 -75.52
C ALA A 35 -80.48 -16.53 -75.26
N SER A 36 -80.86 -16.65 -73.99
CA SER A 36 -82.11 -17.26 -73.49
C SER A 36 -82.14 -17.15 -71.96
N ASN A 37 -83.26 -17.08 -71.24
CA ASN A 37 -84.61 -16.54 -71.48
C ASN A 37 -85.36 -16.67 -70.13
N ASP A 38 -86.39 -15.85 -69.89
CA ASP A 38 -87.43 -16.05 -68.85
C ASP A 38 -86.95 -16.11 -67.37
N ALA A 39 -87.81 -16.13 -66.35
CA ALA A 39 -88.95 -15.24 -66.09
C ALA A 39 -89.32 -15.25 -64.58
N SER A 40 -89.81 -14.12 -64.07
CA SER A 40 -90.72 -13.95 -62.91
C SER A 40 -90.86 -15.06 -61.84
N SER A 41 -90.43 -14.76 -60.60
CA SER A 41 -91.24 -15.02 -59.40
C SER A 41 -90.75 -14.24 -58.17
N ASP A 42 -91.63 -13.49 -57.50
CA ASP A 42 -91.45 -13.10 -56.10
C ASP A 42 -91.69 -14.32 -55.18
N ASP A 43 -90.85 -14.50 -54.15
CA ASP A 43 -91.28 -15.08 -52.87
C ASP A 43 -90.37 -14.59 -51.71
N HIS A 44 -90.89 -14.62 -50.48
CA HIS A 44 -90.26 -14.05 -49.30
C HIS A 44 -89.38 -15.04 -48.52
N VAL A 45 -88.10 -14.69 -48.34
CA VAL A 45 -87.28 -15.19 -47.22
C VAL A 45 -86.65 -14.00 -46.47
N ARG A 46 -86.65 -14.07 -45.13
CA ARG A 46 -85.98 -13.10 -44.26
C ARG A 46 -84.53 -13.53 -44.01
N ASP A 47 -83.58 -12.95 -44.72
CA ASP A 47 -82.17 -13.09 -44.36
C ASP A 47 -81.79 -12.13 -43.22
N GLU A 48 -81.74 -12.69 -42.01
CA GLU A 48 -81.22 -12.02 -40.83
C GLU A 48 -79.70 -11.83 -40.96
N LYS A 49 -79.23 -10.58 -40.90
CA LYS A 49 -77.79 -10.28 -40.99
C LYS A 49 -77.04 -10.83 -39.78
N VAL A 50 -76.42 -12.01 -39.94
CA VAL A 50 -75.46 -12.57 -38.99
C VAL A 50 -74.27 -11.60 -38.86
N ALA A 51 -74.27 -10.80 -37.79
CA ALA A 51 -73.19 -9.86 -37.51
C ALA A 51 -71.87 -10.59 -37.22
N PRO A 52 -70.72 -10.09 -37.70
CA PRO A 52 -69.43 -10.73 -37.48
C PRO A 52 -69.11 -10.83 -35.99
N GLY A 53 -68.88 -12.06 -35.51
CA GLY A 53 -68.68 -12.34 -34.09
C GLY A 53 -67.51 -11.55 -33.48
N PRO A 54 -67.67 -10.95 -32.28
CA PRO A 54 -66.69 -10.01 -31.74
C PRO A 54 -65.33 -10.67 -31.50
N THR A 55 -64.29 -10.03 -32.03
CA THR A 55 -62.91 -10.53 -31.99
C THR A 55 -62.38 -10.65 -30.56
N LYS A 56 -61.39 -11.54 -30.35
CA LYS A 56 -60.80 -11.80 -29.03
C LYS A 56 -60.37 -10.51 -28.30
N TRP A 57 -59.85 -9.53 -29.03
CA TRP A 57 -59.44 -8.22 -28.50
C TRP A 57 -60.62 -7.36 -28.02
N GLN A 58 -61.75 -7.36 -28.74
CA GLN A 58 -62.98 -6.67 -28.30
C GLN A 58 -63.55 -7.30 -27.02
N LYS A 59 -63.50 -8.64 -26.90
CA LYS A 59 -63.93 -9.35 -25.68
C LYS A 59 -63.06 -8.97 -24.47
N VAL A 60 -61.73 -8.93 -24.62
CA VAL A 60 -60.82 -8.48 -23.54
C VAL A 60 -61.07 -7.02 -23.15
N LYS A 61 -61.24 -6.11 -24.14
CA LYS A 61 -61.52 -4.69 -23.90
C LYS A 61 -62.87 -4.49 -23.16
N SER A 62 -63.88 -5.29 -23.51
CA SER A 62 -65.18 -5.30 -22.82
C SER A 62 -65.08 -5.85 -21.38
N HIS A 63 -64.29 -6.91 -21.16
CA HIS A 63 -64.04 -7.47 -19.83
C HIS A 63 -63.35 -6.45 -18.91
N PHE A 64 -62.28 -5.80 -19.39
CA PHE A 64 -61.62 -4.72 -18.67
C PHE A 64 -62.56 -3.55 -18.36
N TRP A 65 -63.51 -3.23 -19.25
CA TRP A 65 -64.51 -2.19 -18.99
C TRP A 65 -65.58 -2.60 -17.97
N ARG A 66 -66.02 -3.87 -17.94
CA ARG A 66 -67.01 -4.36 -16.96
C ARG A 66 -66.44 -4.46 -15.55
N TYR A 67 -65.18 -4.86 -15.39
CA TYR A 67 -64.57 -5.12 -14.08
C TYR A 67 -63.56 -4.05 -13.62
N LYS A 68 -63.56 -2.83 -14.21
CA LYS A 68 -62.64 -1.71 -13.86
C LYS A 68 -62.46 -1.52 -12.35
N TRP A 69 -63.56 -1.49 -11.61
CA TRP A 69 -63.56 -1.24 -10.16
C TRP A 69 -62.91 -2.37 -9.35
N TRP A 70 -63.09 -3.63 -9.78
CA TRP A 70 -62.41 -4.78 -9.17
C TRP A 70 -60.92 -4.79 -9.47
N TYR A 71 -60.51 -4.44 -10.69
CA TYR A 71 -59.09 -4.27 -11.02
C TYR A 71 -58.46 -3.08 -10.28
N LEU A 72 -59.15 -1.95 -10.14
CA LEU A 72 -58.69 -0.82 -9.32
C LEU A 72 -58.56 -1.20 -7.84
N LEU A 73 -59.53 -1.93 -7.28
CA LEU A 73 -59.47 -2.41 -5.90
C LEU A 73 -58.31 -3.39 -5.70
N ALA A 74 -58.11 -4.34 -6.63
CA ALA A 74 -56.98 -5.28 -6.58
C ALA A 74 -55.62 -4.56 -6.71
N ILE A 75 -55.50 -3.55 -7.58
CA ILE A 75 -54.30 -2.72 -7.71
C ILE A 75 -54.08 -1.89 -6.44
N ALA A 76 -55.13 -1.34 -5.83
CA ALA A 76 -55.03 -0.57 -4.59
C ALA A 76 -54.57 -1.44 -3.40
N ILE A 77 -55.12 -2.66 -3.27
CA ILE A 77 -54.67 -3.65 -2.27
C ILE A 77 -53.23 -4.08 -2.53
N LEU A 78 -52.87 -4.34 -3.79
CA LEU A 78 -51.50 -4.69 -4.18
C LEU A 78 -50.53 -3.55 -3.85
N LEU A 79 -50.86 -2.29 -4.13
CA LEU A 79 -50.05 -1.14 -3.72
C LEU A 79 -49.97 -1.02 -2.19
N ALA A 80 -51.08 -1.18 -1.47
CA ALA A 80 -51.11 -1.08 -0.01
C ALA A 80 -50.22 -2.13 0.69
N ILE A 81 -49.94 -3.27 0.04
CA ILE A 81 -49.03 -4.31 0.53
C ILE A 81 -47.59 -4.11 -0.02
N LEU A 82 -47.45 -3.87 -1.33
CA LEU A 82 -46.16 -3.78 -2.00
C LEU A 82 -45.38 -2.53 -1.60
N LEU A 83 -46.04 -1.37 -1.45
CA LEU A 83 -45.40 -0.10 -1.15
C LEU A 83 -44.70 -0.10 0.23
N PRO A 84 -45.33 -0.52 1.35
CA PRO A 84 -44.62 -0.63 2.62
C PRO A 84 -43.54 -1.72 2.60
N LEU A 85 -43.77 -2.88 1.96
CA LEU A 85 -42.76 -3.94 1.82
C LEU A 85 -41.49 -3.41 1.11
N LEU A 86 -41.68 -2.66 0.03
CA LEU A 86 -40.60 -2.11 -0.78
C LEU A 86 -39.76 -1.06 -0.03
N PHE A 87 -40.41 -0.12 0.68
CA PHE A 87 -39.69 0.93 1.40
C PHE A 87 -39.15 0.50 2.77
N THR A 88 -39.76 -0.48 3.45
CA THR A 88 -39.34 -0.90 4.81
C THR A 88 -38.44 -2.15 4.83
N VAL A 89 -38.49 -3.02 3.82
CA VAL A 89 -37.68 -4.25 3.76
C VAL A 89 -36.73 -4.24 2.56
N ILE A 90 -37.25 -4.09 1.34
CA ILE A 90 -36.46 -4.30 0.11
C ILE A 90 -35.35 -3.26 -0.05
N ILE A 91 -35.68 -1.95 -0.06
CA ILE A 91 -34.66 -0.91 -0.23
C ILE A 91 -33.65 -0.90 0.94
N PRO A 92 -34.05 -0.99 2.23
CA PRO A 92 -33.10 -1.11 3.34
C PRO A 92 -32.15 -2.31 3.23
N ALA A 93 -32.60 -3.45 2.68
CA ALA A 93 -31.75 -4.59 2.42
C ALA A 93 -30.73 -4.30 1.30
N ILE A 94 -31.17 -3.75 0.17
CA ILE A 94 -30.29 -3.36 -0.95
C ILE A 94 -29.23 -2.32 -0.50
N VAL A 95 -29.60 -1.35 0.35
CA VAL A 95 -28.64 -0.38 0.90
C VAL A 95 -27.60 -1.04 1.80
N GLN A 96 -27.96 -2.10 2.54
CA GLN A 96 -26.99 -2.89 3.31
C GLN A 96 -26.06 -3.70 2.39
N ASP A 97 -26.61 -4.28 1.33
CA ASP A 97 -25.86 -5.09 0.36
C ASP A 97 -24.77 -4.24 -0.32
N ILE A 98 -25.17 -3.06 -0.84
CA ILE A 98 -24.26 -2.06 -1.43
C ILE A 98 -23.16 -1.62 -0.43
N LEU A 99 -23.48 -1.47 0.86
CA LEU A 99 -22.50 -1.17 1.91
C LEU A 99 -21.53 -2.33 2.16
N ASN A 100 -22.05 -3.55 2.24
CA ASN A 100 -21.26 -4.76 2.47
C ASN A 100 -20.28 -5.00 1.31
N ASP A 101 -20.68 -4.68 0.08
CA ASP A 101 -19.88 -4.81 -1.13
C ASP A 101 -18.84 -3.69 -1.32
N GLN A 102 -18.94 -2.55 -0.62
CA GLN A 102 -17.91 -1.51 -0.70
C GLN A 102 -16.54 -2.08 -0.34
N LYS A 103 -15.55 -1.88 -1.21
CA LYS A 103 -14.16 -2.32 -1.00
C LYS A 103 -13.33 -1.30 -0.21
N LEU A 104 -13.69 -0.01 -0.27
CA LEU A 104 -13.00 1.10 0.39
C LEU A 104 -11.46 1.05 0.20
N PRO A 105 -10.95 0.93 -1.04
CA PRO A 105 -9.50 0.90 -1.29
C PRO A 105 -8.86 2.20 -0.81
N ILE A 106 -7.70 2.11 -0.17
CA ILE A 106 -6.90 3.27 0.22
C ILE A 106 -5.80 3.44 -0.82
N TYR A 107 -5.81 4.56 -1.54
CA TYR A 107 -4.84 4.84 -2.62
C TYR A 107 -3.65 5.67 -2.13
N GLY A 108 -3.83 6.40 -1.04
CA GLY A 108 -2.86 7.34 -0.50
C GLY A 108 -3.34 7.94 0.81
N GLY A 109 -2.49 8.74 1.42
CA GLY A 109 -2.80 9.44 2.66
C GLY A 109 -1.55 9.78 3.46
N ALA A 110 -1.77 10.22 4.69
CA ALA A 110 -0.70 10.48 5.65
C ALA A 110 -1.15 10.07 7.06
N LEU A 111 -0.21 9.55 7.85
CA LEU A 111 -0.37 9.29 9.28
C LEU A 111 0.81 9.94 9.99
N GLN A 112 0.58 11.07 10.66
CA GLN A 112 1.62 11.87 11.30
C GLN A 112 1.34 12.00 12.79
N VAL A 113 2.25 11.49 13.62
CA VAL A 113 2.16 11.63 15.07
C VAL A 113 2.36 13.09 15.48
N ILE A 114 1.50 13.60 16.38
CA ILE A 114 1.67 14.89 17.03
C ILE A 114 2.19 14.69 18.46
N SER A 115 1.55 13.78 19.20
CA SER A 115 1.81 13.50 20.62
C SER A 115 1.47 12.04 20.96
N PRO A 116 1.63 11.58 22.21
CA PRO A 116 1.23 10.24 22.64
C PRO A 116 -0.30 10.01 22.53
N THR A 117 -1.10 11.09 22.53
CA THR A 117 -2.56 11.06 22.50
C THR A 117 -3.16 11.53 21.18
N GLU A 118 -2.40 12.23 20.32
CA GLU A 118 -2.89 12.84 19.09
C GLU A 118 -2.09 12.41 17.84
N VAL A 119 -2.82 11.97 16.81
CA VAL A 119 -2.26 11.60 15.51
C VAL A 119 -3.05 12.29 14.41
N ASN A 120 -2.38 13.02 13.53
CA ASN A 120 -2.99 13.61 12.34
C ASN A 120 -3.12 12.55 11.24
N MET A 121 -4.32 12.41 10.66
CA MET A 121 -4.61 11.46 9.60
C MET A 121 -5.20 12.16 8.37
N SER A 122 -4.69 11.76 7.20
CA SER A 122 -5.30 12.01 5.89
C SER A 122 -5.46 10.68 5.16
N ILE A 123 -6.57 10.47 4.45
CA ILE A 123 -6.87 9.25 3.67
C ILE A 123 -7.47 9.64 2.33
N GLU A 124 -6.98 9.02 1.25
CA GLU A 124 -7.59 9.04 -0.08
C GLU A 124 -8.19 7.66 -0.40
N THR A 125 -9.50 7.62 -0.64
CA THR A 125 -10.25 6.39 -0.93
C THR A 125 -11.29 6.61 -2.03
N GLN A 126 -11.99 5.56 -2.45
CA GLN A 126 -13.10 5.64 -3.40
C GLN A 126 -14.30 4.82 -2.96
N LEU A 127 -15.48 5.44 -3.09
CA LEU A 127 -16.79 4.79 -3.01
C LEU A 127 -17.28 4.46 -4.41
N LYS A 128 -17.92 3.29 -4.57
CA LYS A 128 -18.46 2.81 -5.84
C LYS A 128 -19.85 2.24 -5.61
N THR A 129 -20.89 3.03 -5.89
CA THR A 129 -22.29 2.61 -5.70
C THR A 129 -23.04 2.52 -7.03
N PRO A 130 -23.90 1.51 -7.23
CA PRO A 130 -24.71 1.39 -8.44
C PRO A 130 -25.83 2.43 -8.51
N ILE A 131 -26.15 3.07 -7.38
CA ILE A 131 -27.19 4.09 -7.21
C ILE A 131 -26.55 5.34 -6.59
N ALA A 132 -26.91 6.53 -7.07
CA ALA A 132 -26.44 7.78 -6.49
C ALA A 132 -27.04 8.00 -5.09
N ALA A 133 -26.21 8.35 -4.12
CA ALA A 133 -26.57 8.46 -2.71
C ALA A 133 -25.85 9.65 -2.06
N THR A 134 -26.41 10.20 -0.98
CA THR A 134 -25.66 11.12 -0.10
C THR A 134 -25.41 10.44 1.23
N LEU A 135 -24.14 10.21 1.55
CA LEU A 135 -23.69 9.77 2.86
C LEU A 135 -23.52 11.01 3.75
N LYS A 136 -24.27 11.09 4.84
CA LYS A 136 -24.07 12.13 5.86
C LYS A 136 -22.79 11.89 6.68
N PRO A 137 -22.26 12.90 7.38
CA PRO A 137 -21.07 12.73 8.20
C PRO A 137 -21.27 11.62 9.23
N VAL A 138 -20.27 10.78 9.43
CA VAL A 138 -20.36 9.61 10.30
C VAL A 138 -19.03 9.36 11.02
N ASP A 139 -19.11 9.12 12.32
CA ASP A 139 -17.98 8.65 13.11
C ASP A 139 -17.71 7.16 12.80
N LEU A 140 -16.49 6.87 12.39
CA LEU A 140 -15.94 5.55 12.10
C LEU A 140 -14.91 5.19 13.17
N PHE A 141 -15.20 4.13 13.93
CA PHE A 141 -14.32 3.61 14.96
C PHE A 141 -13.35 2.60 14.34
N LEU A 142 -12.05 2.87 14.41
CA LEU A 142 -11.00 2.03 13.83
C LEU A 142 -10.47 1.03 14.86
N TYR A 143 -10.39 -0.25 14.51
CA TYR A 143 -10.05 -1.35 15.43
C TYR A 143 -9.29 -2.50 14.73
N SER A 144 -8.61 -3.33 15.52
CA SER A 144 -8.07 -4.62 15.07
C SER A 144 -9.10 -5.73 15.25
N LYS A 145 -9.32 -6.52 14.19
CA LYS A 145 -10.28 -7.63 14.13
C LYS A 145 -9.86 -8.85 14.96
N GLU A 146 -8.57 -8.95 15.28
CA GLU A 146 -8.01 -10.07 16.05
C GLU A 146 -8.35 -9.97 17.56
N THR A 147 -8.45 -8.75 18.10
CA THR A 147 -8.72 -8.52 19.53
C THR A 147 -10.19 -8.73 19.89
N LYS A 148 -10.42 -9.42 21.01
CA LYS A 148 -11.74 -9.64 21.63
C LYS A 148 -11.67 -9.36 23.14
N PRO A 149 -12.60 -8.59 23.74
CA PRO A 149 -13.67 -7.84 23.08
C PRO A 149 -13.12 -6.75 22.14
N VAL A 150 -13.90 -6.38 21.11
CA VAL A 150 -13.49 -5.35 20.14
C VAL A 150 -13.27 -4.02 20.87
N SER A 151 -12.12 -3.40 20.63
CA SER A 151 -11.75 -2.08 21.16
C SER A 151 -11.14 -1.24 20.05
N SER A 152 -11.63 -0.01 19.89
CA SER A 152 -11.13 0.94 18.90
C SER A 152 -9.94 1.72 19.42
N PHE A 153 -8.96 1.98 18.55
CA PHE A 153 -7.79 2.79 18.85
C PHE A 153 -7.85 4.21 18.25
N PHE A 154 -8.69 4.46 17.24
CA PHE A 154 -9.01 5.81 16.74
C PHE A 154 -10.51 5.99 16.46
N LYS A 155 -10.96 7.24 16.42
CA LYS A 155 -12.28 7.65 15.90
C LYS A 155 -12.12 8.66 14.75
N LEU A 156 -12.23 8.17 13.53
CA LEU A 156 -12.18 8.95 12.28
C LEU A 156 -13.57 9.50 11.94
N GLN A 157 -13.71 10.79 11.66
CA GLN A 157 -14.96 11.39 11.18
C GLN A 157 -14.97 11.46 9.65
N PHE A 158 -15.85 10.68 9.02
CA PHE A 158 -16.05 10.68 7.57
C PHE A 158 -16.93 11.88 7.15
N PRO A 159 -16.60 12.63 6.07
CA PRO A 159 -17.31 13.85 5.66
C PRO A 159 -18.62 13.56 4.91
N GLU A 160 -19.50 14.58 4.80
CA GLU A 160 -20.67 14.49 3.93
C GLU A 160 -20.23 14.31 2.47
N THR A 161 -20.71 13.25 1.83
CA THR A 161 -20.27 12.83 0.51
C THR A 161 -21.45 12.56 -0.41
N HIS A 162 -21.51 13.25 -1.55
CA HIS A 162 -22.46 12.97 -2.63
C HIS A 162 -21.87 11.91 -3.58
N ILE A 163 -22.23 10.65 -3.33
CA ILE A 163 -21.73 9.47 -4.03
C ILE A 163 -22.45 9.29 -5.37
N LYS A 164 -21.68 9.13 -6.45
CA LYS A 164 -22.12 8.74 -7.80
C LYS A 164 -21.52 7.35 -8.13
N SER A 165 -21.60 6.91 -9.38
CA SER A 165 -21.08 5.59 -9.83
C SER A 165 -19.68 5.25 -9.28
N HIS A 166 -18.76 6.22 -9.38
CA HIS A 166 -17.46 6.19 -8.72
C HIS A 166 -17.26 7.59 -8.10
N THR A 167 -16.77 7.66 -6.87
CA THR A 167 -16.55 8.94 -6.17
C THR A 167 -15.34 8.80 -5.26
N ASN A 168 -14.27 9.51 -5.58
CA ASN A 168 -13.10 9.64 -4.72
C ASN A 168 -13.49 10.48 -3.51
N VAL A 169 -13.01 10.10 -2.33
CA VAL A 169 -13.19 10.84 -1.08
C VAL A 169 -11.82 11.03 -0.45
N THR A 170 -11.51 12.28 -0.11
CA THR A 170 -10.30 12.66 0.60
C THR A 170 -10.69 13.18 1.97
N ILE A 171 -10.11 12.60 3.02
CA ILE A 171 -10.08 13.16 4.37
C ILE A 171 -8.72 13.82 4.53
N THR A 172 -8.68 15.09 4.92
CA THR A 172 -7.44 15.88 4.98
C THR A 172 -7.20 16.42 6.38
N ASN A 173 -5.98 16.21 6.88
CA ASN A 173 -5.41 16.77 8.10
C ASN A 173 -6.27 16.64 9.38
N GLN A 174 -7.00 15.54 9.53
CA GLN A 174 -7.89 15.34 10.68
C GLN A 174 -7.09 14.83 11.89
N THR A 175 -7.05 15.60 12.98
CA THR A 175 -6.46 15.14 14.25
C THR A 175 -7.38 14.11 14.91
N LEU A 176 -6.83 12.92 15.15
CA LEU A 176 -7.48 11.80 15.81
C LEU A 176 -6.93 11.62 17.21
N LEU A 177 -7.82 11.34 18.17
CA LEU A 177 -7.43 10.95 19.52
C LEU A 177 -7.15 9.44 19.57
N VAL A 178 -6.02 9.06 20.18
CA VAL A 178 -5.69 7.67 20.51
C VAL A 178 -6.63 7.20 21.62
N THR A 179 -7.62 6.36 21.29
CA THR A 179 -8.60 5.86 22.27
C THR A 179 -8.15 4.57 22.96
N ASN A 180 -7.12 3.89 22.45
CA ASN A 180 -6.50 2.71 23.06
C ASN A 180 -5.06 2.54 22.55
N GLU A 181 -4.08 2.90 23.38
CA GLU A 181 -2.65 2.79 23.07
C GLU A 181 -2.24 1.33 22.79
N THR A 182 -2.63 0.39 23.64
CA THR A 182 -2.28 -1.05 23.53
C THR A 182 -2.74 -1.67 22.21
N GLU A 183 -3.94 -1.31 21.73
CA GLU A 183 -4.44 -1.80 20.44
C GLU A 183 -3.80 -1.09 19.24
N LEU A 184 -3.41 0.18 19.39
CA LEU A 184 -2.61 0.89 18.40
C LEU A 184 -1.23 0.23 18.25
N THR A 185 -0.55 -0.10 19.35
CA THR A 185 0.74 -0.81 19.35
C THR A 185 0.64 -2.16 18.65
N LYS A 186 -0.40 -2.96 18.94
CA LYS A 186 -0.64 -4.25 18.25
C LYS A 186 -0.86 -4.09 16.76
N TRP A 187 -1.72 -3.14 16.35
CA TRP A 187 -1.99 -2.90 14.94
C TRP A 187 -0.75 -2.36 14.21
N PHE A 188 -0.01 -1.43 14.84
CA PHE A 188 1.24 -0.90 14.29
C PHE A 188 2.33 -1.97 14.19
N ASN A 189 2.38 -2.96 15.10
CA ASN A 189 3.27 -4.12 14.94
C ASN A 189 2.94 -4.91 13.65
N VAL A 190 1.66 -5.19 13.40
CA VAL A 190 1.22 -5.89 12.18
C VAL A 190 1.52 -5.06 10.92
N PHE A 191 1.31 -3.75 10.99
CA PHE A 191 1.62 -2.79 9.93
C PHE A 191 3.14 -2.65 9.68
N PHE A 192 3.98 -2.85 10.70
CA PHE A 192 5.43 -2.93 10.53
C PHE A 192 5.83 -4.24 9.84
N ASP A 193 5.33 -5.38 10.34
CA ASP A 193 5.84 -6.71 9.98
C ASP A 193 5.37 -7.22 8.60
N LYS A 194 4.16 -6.85 8.14
CA LYS A 194 3.53 -7.44 6.94
C LYS A 194 3.62 -6.52 5.71
N PRO A 195 3.52 -7.09 4.48
CA PRO A 195 3.29 -6.31 3.26
C PRO A 195 1.90 -5.69 3.20
N ASP A 196 0.90 -6.36 3.79
CA ASP A 196 -0.48 -5.88 3.93
C ASP A 196 -0.98 -6.07 5.37
N ALA A 197 -1.66 -5.05 5.89
CA ALA A 197 -2.26 -5.05 7.22
C ALA A 197 -3.78 -4.85 7.16
N GLU A 198 -4.53 -5.74 7.83
CA GLU A 198 -5.97 -5.55 8.03
C GLU A 198 -6.24 -4.34 8.95
N LEU A 199 -7.03 -3.37 8.48
CA LEU A 199 -7.68 -2.37 9.32
C LEU A 199 -9.19 -2.60 9.31
N SER A 200 -9.82 -2.64 10.48
CA SER A 200 -11.28 -2.72 10.57
C SER A 200 -11.91 -1.43 11.05
N LEU A 201 -13.11 -1.14 10.55
CA LEU A 201 -13.88 0.06 10.84
C LEU A 201 -15.35 -0.28 11.10
N GLU A 202 -15.95 0.41 12.07
CA GLU A 202 -17.39 0.34 12.35
C GLU A 202 -18.01 1.74 12.44
N GLY A 203 -19.20 1.91 11.86
CA GLY A 203 -19.99 3.13 11.95
C GLY A 203 -21.48 2.90 11.66
N LYS A 204 -22.29 3.92 11.87
CA LYS A 204 -23.75 3.90 11.64
C LYS A 204 -24.19 5.06 10.72
N PRO A 205 -23.84 5.02 9.42
CA PRO A 205 -24.17 6.10 8.49
C PRO A 205 -25.68 6.34 8.30
N GLU A 206 -26.08 7.62 8.23
CA GLU A 206 -27.31 8.02 7.55
C GLU A 206 -27.02 8.13 6.05
N ILE A 207 -27.69 7.31 5.25
CA ILE A 207 -27.59 7.27 3.80
C ILE A 207 -28.89 7.80 3.22
N ARG A 208 -28.79 8.78 2.33
CA ARG A 208 -29.92 9.40 1.67
C ARG A 208 -30.02 9.03 0.19
N LEU A 209 -31.13 8.40 -0.18
CA LEU A 209 -31.54 8.19 -1.56
C LEU A 209 -32.58 9.28 -1.91
N GLY A 210 -32.07 10.44 -2.31
CA GLY A 210 -32.88 11.66 -2.47
C GLY A 210 -33.49 12.12 -1.14
N SER A 211 -34.82 12.03 -1.04
CA SER A 211 -35.58 12.36 0.18
C SER A 211 -35.65 11.21 1.20
N LEU A 212 -35.39 9.96 0.78
CA LEU A 212 -35.48 8.79 1.64
C LEU A 212 -34.20 8.67 2.50
N LYS A 213 -34.37 8.38 3.79
CA LYS A 213 -33.28 8.23 4.79
C LYS A 213 -33.17 6.77 5.24
N TYR A 214 -31.95 6.24 5.26
CA TYR A 214 -31.66 4.88 5.73
C TYR A 214 -30.50 4.90 6.72
N HIS A 215 -30.72 4.35 7.92
CA HIS A 215 -29.68 4.14 8.92
C HIS A 215 -29.27 2.67 8.90
N ARG A 216 -28.03 2.38 8.50
CA ARG A 216 -27.50 1.01 8.42
C ARG A 216 -26.18 0.92 9.19
N SER A 217 -25.78 -0.28 9.59
CA SER A 217 -24.44 -0.52 10.15
C SER A 217 -23.43 -0.75 9.03
N LEU A 218 -22.37 0.05 8.99
CA LEU A 218 -21.15 -0.25 8.27
C LEU A 218 -20.20 -0.97 9.23
N LYS A 219 -19.83 -2.21 8.92
CA LYS A 219 -18.73 -2.94 9.54
C LYS A 219 -17.88 -3.47 8.39
N LYS A 220 -16.62 -3.06 8.31
CA LYS A 220 -15.74 -3.42 7.19
C LYS A 220 -14.32 -3.70 7.68
N THR A 221 -13.66 -4.64 7.04
CA THR A 221 -12.21 -4.80 7.07
C THR A 221 -11.67 -4.43 5.70
N VAL A 222 -10.59 -3.66 5.67
CA VAL A 222 -9.85 -3.27 4.47
C VAL A 222 -8.39 -3.69 4.64
N ASP A 223 -7.77 -4.11 3.54
CA ASP A 223 -6.36 -4.44 3.49
C ASP A 223 -5.58 -3.18 3.09
N ILE A 224 -4.51 -2.86 3.83
CA ILE A 224 -3.69 -1.67 3.60
C ILE A 224 -2.26 -2.10 3.37
N ALA A 225 -1.71 -1.78 2.19
CA ALA A 225 -0.28 -1.95 1.92
C ALA A 225 0.55 -1.21 2.98
N SER A 226 1.48 -1.93 3.60
CA SER A 226 2.19 -1.56 4.82
C SER A 226 3.71 -1.76 4.69
N LEU A 227 4.47 -1.72 5.79
CA LEU A 227 5.93 -1.49 5.73
C LEU A 227 6.78 -2.68 5.26
N ASN A 228 6.25 -3.91 5.27
CA ASN A 228 6.98 -5.13 4.88
C ASN A 228 8.36 -5.28 5.57
N TYR A 229 8.42 -5.06 6.89
CA TYR A 229 9.65 -5.04 7.69
C TYR A 229 10.74 -4.06 7.19
N LEU A 230 10.35 -3.02 6.45
CA LEU A 230 11.26 -2.10 5.76
C LEU A 230 12.15 -2.80 4.70
N ASP A 231 11.63 -3.81 4.00
CA ASP A 231 12.37 -4.54 2.96
C ASP A 231 13.03 -3.60 1.93
N GLY A 232 14.36 -3.73 1.77
CA GLY A 232 15.22 -2.77 1.09
C GLY A 232 15.90 -1.73 2.01
N PHE A 233 15.78 -1.84 3.33
CA PHE A 233 16.53 -1.02 4.30
C PHE A 233 18.04 -1.23 4.09
N ALA A 234 18.78 -0.13 3.98
CA ALA A 234 20.21 -0.18 3.66
C ALA A 234 20.93 1.07 4.13
N LEU A 235 22.23 0.94 4.39
CA LEU A 235 23.14 2.08 4.53
C LEU A 235 23.53 2.60 3.14
N LYS A 236 23.36 3.90 2.87
CA LYS A 236 23.85 4.55 1.63
C LYS A 236 25.23 5.17 1.82
N SER A 237 25.47 5.76 2.98
CA SER A 237 26.77 6.34 3.34
C SER A 237 26.94 6.40 4.85
N LEU A 238 28.21 6.43 5.26
CA LEU A 238 28.70 6.60 6.62
C LEU A 238 29.93 7.51 6.57
N ASP A 239 30.18 8.26 7.62
CA ASP A 239 31.39 9.06 7.84
C ASP A 239 31.59 9.19 9.37
N PHE A 240 32.83 9.03 9.82
CA PHE A 240 33.23 9.09 11.23
C PHE A 240 34.10 10.32 11.51
N ASP A 241 33.60 11.24 12.33
CA ASP A 241 34.42 12.34 12.87
C ASP A 241 35.22 11.85 14.09
N LEU A 242 36.36 11.22 13.83
CA LEU A 242 37.31 10.80 14.88
C LEU A 242 37.96 11.99 15.61
N ASN A 243 37.80 13.23 15.10
CA ASN A 243 38.29 14.45 15.74
C ASN A 243 37.23 15.11 16.66
N ALA A 244 36.01 14.56 16.76
CA ALA A 244 34.90 15.08 17.57
C ALA A 244 35.15 15.12 19.09
N ASN A 245 36.28 14.57 19.56
CA ASN A 245 36.69 14.42 20.97
C ASN A 245 37.08 15.74 21.66
N ARG A 246 36.28 16.82 21.50
CA ARG A 246 36.55 18.15 22.08
C ARG A 246 35.39 18.85 22.79
N THR A 247 34.13 18.59 22.41
CA THR A 247 32.93 19.10 23.14
C THR A 247 31.64 18.42 22.66
N SER A 248 31.40 17.18 23.10
CA SER A 248 30.11 16.46 23.02
C SER A 248 29.37 16.57 21.67
N LYS A 249 30.04 16.27 20.56
CA LYS A 249 29.41 16.13 19.24
C LYS A 249 29.27 14.67 18.85
N ASN A 250 28.27 14.41 18.01
CA ASN A 250 28.09 13.14 17.31
C ASN A 250 29.33 12.83 16.45
N ASN A 251 29.94 11.66 16.66
CA ASN A 251 31.17 11.22 15.98
C ASN A 251 30.87 10.31 14.78
N MET A 252 29.61 10.03 14.50
CA MET A 252 29.12 9.22 13.39
C MET A 252 27.98 9.96 12.69
N LYS A 253 27.98 9.97 11.36
CA LYS A 253 26.89 10.52 10.53
C LYS A 253 26.76 9.73 9.24
N GLY A 254 25.66 9.87 8.52
CA GLY A 254 25.48 9.17 7.25
C GLY A 254 24.10 9.34 6.64
N MET A 255 23.74 8.41 5.78
CA MET A 255 22.44 8.36 5.10
C MET A 255 21.93 6.92 5.00
N LEU A 256 20.66 6.71 5.37
CA LEU A 256 19.95 5.44 5.24
C LEU A 256 19.02 5.46 4.03
N ASN A 257 18.77 4.27 3.48
CA ASN A 257 17.57 3.96 2.74
C ASN A 257 16.52 3.45 3.73
N ILE A 258 15.39 4.14 3.85
CA ILE A 258 14.25 3.67 4.65
C ILE A 258 13.04 3.51 3.73
N PRO A 259 12.77 2.28 3.25
CA PRO A 259 11.60 1.99 2.43
C PRO A 259 10.29 2.20 3.20
N ASN A 260 9.26 2.60 2.47
CA ASN A 260 7.87 2.48 2.86
C ASN A 260 7.13 1.85 1.69
N SER A 261 6.91 0.53 1.77
CA SER A 261 6.20 -0.23 0.73
C SER A 261 4.68 0.04 0.73
N GLY A 262 4.17 0.80 1.71
CA GLY A 262 2.78 1.13 1.87
C GLY A 262 2.33 2.41 1.15
N VAL A 263 1.02 2.63 1.14
CA VAL A 263 0.37 3.79 0.47
C VAL A 263 0.30 5.05 1.33
N LEU A 264 0.51 4.95 2.65
CA LEU A 264 0.41 6.08 3.57
C LEU A 264 1.80 6.70 3.82
N ARG A 265 1.92 8.03 3.71
CA ARG A 265 3.10 8.76 4.22
C ARG A 265 3.10 8.71 5.74
N LEU A 266 4.18 8.23 6.36
CA LEU A 266 4.29 8.15 7.81
C LEU A 266 5.16 9.28 8.37
N GLY A 267 4.62 10.10 9.26
CA GLY A 267 5.38 11.07 10.05
C GLY A 267 5.57 10.57 11.46
N LEU A 268 6.78 10.09 11.78
CA LEU A 268 7.06 9.35 13.02
C LEU A 268 7.76 10.20 14.09
N GLY A 269 8.18 11.43 13.76
CA GLY A 269 8.88 12.34 14.68
C GLY A 269 10.38 12.07 14.78
N ASN A 270 10.99 12.39 15.92
CA ASN A 270 12.41 12.15 16.16
C ASN A 270 12.61 10.74 16.72
N LEU A 271 13.40 9.89 16.07
CA LEU A 271 13.66 8.52 16.50
C LEU A 271 15.12 8.33 16.91
N THR A 272 15.36 7.45 17.88
CA THR A 272 16.70 6.95 18.17
C THR A 272 16.75 5.42 18.10
N PHE A 273 17.85 4.89 17.56
CA PHE A 273 18.10 3.46 17.36
C PHE A 273 19.45 3.07 17.95
N ASN A 274 19.50 1.97 18.70
CA ASN A 274 20.75 1.34 19.09
C ASN A 274 21.34 0.59 17.89
N VAL A 275 22.65 0.70 17.67
CA VAL A 275 23.41 -0.11 16.70
C VAL A 275 24.04 -1.28 17.44
N MET A 276 23.72 -2.51 17.03
CA MET A 276 24.05 -3.75 17.74
C MET A 276 24.85 -4.71 16.86
N SER A 277 25.83 -5.41 17.44
CA SER A 277 26.44 -6.63 16.87
C SER A 277 26.24 -7.75 17.88
N GLY A 278 25.37 -8.72 17.58
CA GLY A 278 24.81 -9.58 18.61
C GLY A 278 24.13 -8.75 19.70
N ASP A 279 24.41 -9.05 20.96
CA ASP A 279 23.91 -8.31 22.12
C ASP A 279 24.74 -7.06 22.48
N ILE A 280 25.87 -6.82 21.79
CA ILE A 280 26.79 -5.71 22.09
C ILE A 280 26.33 -4.44 21.39
N ARG A 281 26.02 -3.39 22.17
CA ARG A 281 25.70 -2.06 21.63
C ARG A 281 26.97 -1.30 21.24
N LEU A 282 27.16 -1.11 19.95
CA LEU A 282 28.29 -0.39 19.34
C LEU A 282 27.95 1.05 18.94
N GLY A 283 26.70 1.48 19.05
CA GLY A 283 26.34 2.88 18.81
C GLY A 283 24.90 3.26 19.12
N LEU A 284 24.61 4.53 18.89
CA LEU A 284 23.30 5.16 18.93
C LEU A 284 23.16 6.07 17.71
N ILE A 285 22.09 5.91 16.93
CA ILE A 285 21.73 6.73 15.77
C ILE A 285 20.50 7.57 16.11
N ASN A 286 20.49 8.84 15.68
CA ASN A 286 19.34 9.74 15.75
C ASN A 286 18.82 10.02 14.33
N LEU A 287 17.49 10.03 14.18
CA LEU A 287 16.77 10.46 12.97
C LEU A 287 15.84 11.61 13.36
N TRP A 288 15.92 12.73 12.64
CA TRP A 288 15.22 13.98 12.95
C TRP A 288 14.06 14.21 11.98
N ASP A 289 12.86 14.50 12.49
CA ASP A 289 11.58 14.60 11.75
C ASP A 289 11.42 13.53 10.65
N LEU A 290 11.33 12.27 11.07
CA LEU A 290 11.26 11.13 10.16
C LEU A 290 9.93 11.08 9.40
N GLN A 291 9.96 11.56 8.15
CA GLN A 291 8.85 11.51 7.20
C GLN A 291 9.14 10.45 6.11
N LEU A 292 8.42 9.33 6.16
CA LEU A 292 8.52 8.23 5.21
C LEU A 292 7.43 8.30 4.15
N TRP A 293 7.77 8.80 2.97
CA TRP A 293 6.90 8.78 1.78
C TRP A 293 6.88 7.38 1.15
N PRO A 294 5.79 6.97 0.48
CA PRO A 294 5.74 5.72 -0.29
C PRO A 294 6.94 5.57 -1.24
N GLY A 295 7.58 4.39 -1.22
CA GLY A 295 8.83 4.11 -1.91
C GLY A 295 10.08 4.28 -1.04
N ASN A 296 11.23 4.58 -1.67
CA ASN A 296 12.54 4.62 -1.02
C ASN A 296 12.88 6.03 -0.49
N ASN A 297 12.92 6.19 0.83
CA ASN A 297 13.33 7.46 1.46
C ASN A 297 14.85 7.50 1.68
N SER A 298 15.48 8.64 1.40
CA SER A 298 16.90 8.89 1.69
C SER A 298 16.99 9.74 2.94
N VAL A 299 17.25 9.11 4.08
CA VAL A 299 17.13 9.74 5.40
C VAL A 299 18.53 10.03 5.96
N PRO A 300 18.90 11.30 6.22
CA PRO A 300 20.16 11.62 6.89
C PRO A 300 20.11 11.23 8.36
N PHE A 301 21.26 10.85 8.93
CA PHE A 301 21.37 10.52 10.35
C PHE A 301 22.68 11.01 10.96
N ASP A 302 22.67 11.20 12.28
CA ASP A 302 23.86 11.47 13.08
C ASP A 302 23.78 10.77 14.45
N GLY A 303 24.90 10.58 15.13
CA GLY A 303 24.94 9.89 16.41
C GLY A 303 26.33 9.53 16.90
N ASN A 304 26.40 8.53 17.77
CA ASN A 304 27.64 8.07 18.40
C ASN A 304 27.95 6.61 18.05
N PHE A 305 29.20 6.35 17.69
CA PHE A 305 29.78 5.01 17.64
C PHE A 305 30.77 4.84 18.80
N TYR A 306 30.63 3.74 19.52
CA TYR A 306 31.30 3.44 20.79
C TYR A 306 32.53 2.54 20.54
N PHE A 307 33.62 3.14 20.06
CA PHE A 307 34.89 2.44 19.81
C PHE A 307 35.47 1.78 21.09
N ASP A 308 35.16 2.34 22.26
CA ASP A 308 35.44 1.80 23.59
C ASP A 308 34.72 0.47 23.87
N GLN A 309 33.56 0.22 23.25
CA GLN A 309 32.83 -1.06 23.32
C GLN A 309 33.27 -2.03 22.22
N LEU A 310 33.82 -1.54 21.11
CA LEU A 310 34.33 -2.38 20.02
C LEU A 310 35.60 -3.14 20.42
N VAL A 311 36.59 -2.46 21.01
CA VAL A 311 37.91 -3.05 21.33
C VAL A 311 37.85 -4.25 22.29
N PRO A 312 37.20 -4.18 23.48
CA PRO A 312 37.20 -5.30 24.42
C PRO A 312 36.40 -6.52 23.94
N ASN A 313 35.37 -6.30 23.11
CA ASN A 313 34.51 -7.36 22.59
C ASN A 313 34.89 -7.81 21.17
N LEU A 314 36.04 -7.36 20.65
CA LEU A 314 36.40 -7.54 19.23
C LEU A 314 36.48 -9.01 18.80
N SER A 315 36.92 -9.92 19.67
CA SER A 315 36.97 -11.36 19.36
C SER A 315 35.57 -11.97 19.19
N GLU A 316 34.63 -11.60 20.05
CA GLU A 316 33.24 -12.05 19.99
C GLU A 316 32.53 -11.49 18.75
N ILE A 317 32.76 -10.20 18.47
CA ILE A 317 32.26 -9.55 17.25
C ILE A 317 32.85 -10.23 16.01
N LEU A 318 34.16 -10.43 15.92
CA LEU A 318 34.78 -11.13 14.79
C LEU A 318 34.23 -12.56 14.63
N ASP A 319 33.99 -13.28 15.72
CA ASP A 319 33.40 -14.62 15.71
C ASP A 319 31.97 -14.64 15.15
N MET A 320 31.11 -13.70 15.58
CA MET A 320 29.77 -13.50 15.03
C MET A 320 29.81 -13.12 13.54
N GLN A 321 30.79 -12.31 13.15
CA GLN A 321 30.90 -11.71 11.82
C GLN A 321 31.61 -12.61 10.80
N LYS A 322 32.08 -13.81 11.16
CA LYS A 322 32.81 -14.74 10.26
C LYS A 322 32.15 -14.99 8.90
N GLY A 323 30.82 -15.13 8.87
CA GLY A 323 30.04 -15.28 7.64
C GLY A 323 30.06 -13.99 6.79
N PRO A 324 29.50 -12.88 7.28
CA PRO A 324 29.58 -11.55 6.65
C PRO A 324 30.98 -11.17 6.14
N LEU A 325 32.02 -11.35 6.97
CA LEU A 325 33.41 -11.00 6.66
C LEU A 325 33.98 -11.82 5.50
N GLY A 326 33.60 -13.10 5.38
CA GLY A 326 33.92 -13.93 4.22
C GLY A 326 33.40 -13.36 2.90
N ASN A 327 32.32 -12.58 2.95
CA ASN A 327 31.72 -11.87 1.82
C ASN A 327 32.15 -10.38 1.73
N GLY A 328 33.05 -9.91 2.60
CA GLY A 328 33.61 -8.55 2.58
C GLY A 328 32.79 -7.46 3.30
N TYR A 329 31.77 -7.82 4.08
CA TYR A 329 30.94 -6.88 4.84
C TYR A 329 30.82 -7.25 6.33
N LEU A 330 30.34 -6.31 7.14
CA LEU A 330 29.88 -6.52 8.52
C LEU A 330 28.36 -6.41 8.52
N GLU A 331 27.67 -7.23 9.32
CA GLU A 331 26.21 -7.19 9.50
C GLU A 331 25.86 -6.67 10.91
N PHE A 332 25.08 -5.61 11.01
CA PHE A 332 24.61 -5.05 12.28
C PHE A 332 23.09 -5.08 12.35
N ASN A 333 22.55 -5.02 13.56
CA ASN A 333 21.12 -4.84 13.82
C ASN A 333 20.86 -3.42 14.34
N ALA A 334 19.89 -2.73 13.76
CA ALA A 334 19.30 -1.54 14.35
C ALA A 334 18.04 -1.94 15.13
N THR A 335 17.96 -1.52 16.39
CA THR A 335 16.83 -1.77 17.29
C THR A 335 16.39 -0.45 17.92
N GLY A 336 15.08 -0.21 17.98
CA GLY A 336 14.53 1.04 18.52
C GLY A 336 15.00 1.33 19.95
N ASN A 337 15.02 2.61 20.29
CA ASN A 337 15.32 3.08 21.64
C ASN A 337 14.25 4.07 22.10
N THR A 338 14.15 5.22 21.43
CA THR A 338 13.12 6.24 21.70
C THR A 338 12.43 6.73 20.44
N THR A 339 11.21 7.24 20.59
CA THR A 339 10.47 7.98 19.56
C THR A 339 9.80 9.17 20.21
N ILE A 340 10.10 10.38 19.75
CA ILE A 340 9.65 11.64 20.37
C ILE A 340 8.95 12.51 19.34
N ALA A 341 7.70 12.88 19.62
CA ALA A 341 6.94 13.90 18.89
C ALA A 341 6.26 14.84 19.89
N GLY A 342 6.14 16.12 19.55
CA GLY A 342 5.63 17.16 20.46
C GLY A 342 6.52 17.46 21.68
N GLY A 343 7.63 16.73 21.85
CA GLY A 343 8.46 16.74 23.07
C GLY A 343 8.17 15.55 24.02
N GLU A 344 7.28 14.64 23.65
CA GLU A 344 6.85 13.49 24.48
C GLU A 344 7.14 12.14 23.81
N HIS A 345 7.24 11.08 24.62
CA HIS A 345 7.55 9.71 24.18
C HIS A 345 6.35 8.98 23.56
N ILE A 346 6.53 8.48 22.34
CA ILE A 346 5.49 7.83 21.54
C ILE A 346 5.53 6.31 21.75
N LYS A 347 5.06 5.89 22.92
CA LYS A 347 5.15 4.52 23.43
C LYS A 347 4.59 3.44 22.51
N TYR A 348 3.57 3.74 21.70
CA TYR A 348 3.02 2.77 20.73
C TYR A 348 3.89 2.55 19.49
N ILE A 349 4.86 3.42 19.23
CA ILE A 349 5.94 3.20 18.25
C ILE A 349 7.13 2.52 18.93
N GLU A 350 7.57 3.03 20.09
CA GLU A 350 8.67 2.44 20.88
C GLU A 350 8.40 0.96 21.23
N GLY A 351 7.19 0.66 21.69
CA GLY A 351 6.72 -0.69 22.01
C GLY A 351 6.59 -1.64 20.80
N VAL A 352 6.87 -1.16 19.58
CA VAL A 352 7.08 -2.00 18.39
C VAL A 352 8.56 -2.01 18.04
N LEU A 353 9.16 -0.85 17.77
CA LEU A 353 10.52 -0.73 17.21
C LEU A 353 11.61 -1.24 18.16
N ASN A 354 11.42 -1.15 19.48
CA ASN A 354 12.39 -1.60 20.48
C ASN A 354 12.48 -3.15 20.55
N TYR A 355 11.59 -3.87 19.84
CA TYR A 355 11.62 -5.32 19.66
C TYR A 355 11.88 -5.74 18.20
N LYS A 356 12.31 -4.82 17.33
CA LYS A 356 12.73 -5.13 15.95
C LYS A 356 14.25 -5.17 15.84
N HIS A 357 14.73 -6.04 14.96
CA HIS A 357 16.15 -6.18 14.63
C HIS A 357 16.29 -5.96 13.13
N ILE A 358 16.40 -4.69 12.75
CA ILE A 358 16.49 -4.25 11.35
C ILE A 358 17.93 -4.47 10.92
N ARG A 359 18.19 -5.54 10.16
CA ARG A 359 19.53 -5.88 9.67
C ARG A 359 20.01 -4.90 8.62
N PHE A 360 21.29 -4.55 8.67
CA PHE A 360 21.96 -3.73 7.66
C PHE A 360 23.46 -4.03 7.60
N THR A 361 24.03 -3.91 6.40
CA THR A 361 25.42 -4.30 6.13
C THR A 361 26.32 -3.11 5.78
N PHE A 362 27.59 -3.21 6.16
CA PHE A 362 28.64 -2.21 5.95
C PHE A 362 29.82 -2.85 5.24
N PRO A 363 30.36 -2.28 4.14
CA PRO A 363 31.60 -2.77 3.56
C PRO A 363 32.78 -2.60 4.53
N VAL A 364 33.59 -3.66 4.71
CA VAL A 364 34.77 -3.62 5.61
C VAL A 364 35.79 -2.57 5.13
N ILE A 365 35.92 -2.40 3.82
CA ILE A 365 36.90 -1.52 3.17
C ILE A 365 36.60 -0.04 3.43
N THR A 366 35.32 0.37 3.48
CA THR A 366 34.96 1.76 3.83
C THR A 366 35.22 2.02 5.30
N LEU A 367 34.79 1.11 6.20
CA LEU A 367 35.04 1.22 7.64
C LEU A 367 36.55 1.39 7.95
N LEU A 368 37.40 0.55 7.33
CA LEU A 368 38.86 0.68 7.46
C LEU A 368 39.40 1.98 6.85
N GLY A 369 38.89 2.39 5.68
CA GLY A 369 39.32 3.62 5.01
C GLY A 369 39.02 4.88 5.84
N ASP A 370 37.84 4.95 6.45
CA ASP A 370 37.40 6.11 7.21
C ASP A 370 38.05 6.14 8.62
N VAL A 371 38.20 4.98 9.27
CA VAL A 371 38.92 4.88 10.55
C VAL A 371 40.42 5.18 10.39
N LEU A 372 41.06 4.69 9.32
CA LEU A 372 42.46 5.02 9.04
C LEU A 372 42.64 6.48 8.58
N GLY A 373 41.67 7.04 7.85
CA GLY A 373 41.66 8.46 7.47
C GLY A 373 41.63 9.36 8.70
N GLY A 374 40.65 9.17 9.59
CA GLY A 374 40.56 9.94 10.82
C GLY A 374 41.73 9.73 11.79
N LEU A 375 42.37 8.55 11.78
CA LEU A 375 43.61 8.29 12.53
C LEU A 375 44.83 9.05 11.98
N LEU A 376 44.86 9.35 10.68
CA LEU A 376 45.95 10.09 10.02
C LEU A 376 45.75 11.61 10.07
N ASP A 377 44.50 12.08 9.99
CA ASP A 377 44.15 13.50 10.13
C ASP A 377 44.16 13.97 11.60
N ALA A 378 43.95 13.06 12.55
CA ALA A 378 44.11 13.34 13.98
C ALA A 378 45.59 13.51 14.35
N ASN A 379 46.00 14.76 14.61
CA ASN A 379 47.37 15.09 15.01
C ASN A 379 47.85 14.22 16.21
N GLN A 380 49.06 13.68 16.11
CA GLN A 380 49.42 12.31 16.51
C GLN A 380 49.38 11.97 18.02
N GLY A 381 48.98 12.89 18.90
CA GLY A 381 48.87 12.63 20.35
C GLY A 381 47.62 11.84 20.74
N SER A 382 46.43 12.38 20.43
CA SER A 382 45.20 11.98 21.14
C SER A 382 44.73 10.54 20.91
N LEU A 383 45.10 9.91 19.79
CA LEU A 383 44.77 8.51 19.53
C LEU A 383 45.89 7.55 19.97
N LEU A 384 47.13 8.02 20.12
CA LEU A 384 48.20 7.21 20.72
C LEU A 384 48.01 7.04 22.23
N ASP A 385 47.28 7.92 22.93
CA ASP A 385 46.90 7.65 24.33
C ASP A 385 45.80 6.59 24.43
N ILE A 386 44.76 6.66 23.58
CA ILE A 386 43.63 5.71 23.58
C ILE A 386 44.07 4.32 23.09
N PHE A 387 44.82 4.25 21.99
CA PHE A 387 45.32 3.00 21.41
C PHE A 387 46.62 2.55 22.06
N GLY A 388 47.52 3.44 22.52
CA GLY A 388 48.79 3.04 23.12
C GLY A 388 48.69 2.49 24.55
N THR A 389 47.61 2.80 25.28
CA THR A 389 47.35 2.22 26.61
C THR A 389 46.57 0.89 26.57
N SER A 390 45.95 0.55 25.44
CA SER A 390 45.06 -0.63 25.31
C SER A 390 45.44 -1.60 24.18
N ILE A 391 46.01 -1.10 23.09
CA ILE A 391 46.39 -1.83 21.87
C ILE A 391 47.93 -1.78 21.74
N GLY A 392 48.58 -2.28 22.79
CA GLY A 392 49.96 -2.72 22.70
C GLY A 392 50.06 -4.05 21.94
N ASN A 393 50.86 -4.05 20.86
CA ASN A 393 51.22 -5.21 20.02
C ASN A 393 50.27 -5.57 18.85
N SER A 394 50.82 -6.29 17.87
CA SER A 394 50.35 -6.49 16.48
C SER A 394 48.95 -7.10 16.24
N THR A 395 48.26 -7.54 17.29
CA THR A 395 47.22 -8.58 17.22
C THR A 395 46.03 -8.24 16.32
N LEU A 396 45.52 -7.01 16.33
CA LEU A 396 44.34 -6.64 15.54
C LEU A 396 44.60 -6.74 14.02
N LEU A 397 45.70 -6.15 13.55
CA LEU A 397 46.09 -6.22 12.13
C LEU A 397 46.48 -7.64 11.74
N GLU A 398 47.19 -8.35 12.62
CA GLU A 398 47.63 -9.73 12.37
C GLU A 398 46.46 -10.72 12.30
N HIS A 399 45.42 -10.53 13.14
CA HIS A 399 44.20 -11.35 13.13
C HIS A 399 43.32 -11.05 11.91
N VAL A 400 43.11 -9.79 11.56
CA VAL A 400 42.31 -9.40 10.37
C VAL A 400 43.01 -9.84 9.06
N LEU A 401 44.33 -9.69 8.95
CA LEU A 401 45.08 -10.15 7.78
C LEU A 401 45.19 -11.68 7.72
N GLY A 402 45.41 -12.35 8.86
CA GLY A 402 45.45 -13.82 8.94
C GLY A 402 44.12 -14.49 8.57
N HIS A 403 43.00 -13.85 8.88
CA HIS A 403 41.67 -14.33 8.48
C HIS A 403 41.36 -14.10 6.98
N TRP A 404 42.13 -13.23 6.30
CA TRP A 404 42.02 -13.01 4.86
C TRP A 404 42.91 -13.96 4.03
N ASP A 405 44.17 -14.17 4.44
CA ASP A 405 45.13 -15.05 3.72
C ASP A 405 44.64 -16.51 3.65
N ASN A 406 43.90 -16.97 4.67
CA ASN A 406 43.33 -18.34 4.72
C ASN A 406 42.19 -18.63 3.73
N ASN A 407 41.52 -17.61 3.18
CA ASN A 407 40.40 -17.82 2.24
C ASN A 407 40.86 -17.82 0.75
N GLY A 408 42.17 -17.91 0.49
CA GLY A 408 42.77 -17.77 -0.84
C GLY A 408 42.90 -19.04 -1.69
N GLU A 409 42.54 -20.25 -1.19
CA GLU A 409 42.74 -21.52 -1.92
C GLU A 409 41.52 -22.44 -1.92
N GLY A 410 40.74 -22.41 -3.02
CA GLY A 410 39.78 -23.47 -3.37
C GLY A 410 40.30 -24.31 -4.55
N GLY A 411 40.82 -25.53 -4.30
CA GLY A 411 41.59 -26.24 -5.33
C GLY A 411 41.92 -27.74 -5.14
N THR A 412 41.02 -28.53 -4.56
CA THR A 412 40.82 -29.98 -4.80
C THR A 412 42.01 -31.00 -4.78
N SER A 413 41.87 -32.03 -3.93
CA SER A 413 42.36 -33.43 -4.09
C SER A 413 43.71 -33.89 -3.47
N ASN A 414 43.58 -34.82 -2.51
CA ASN A 414 44.43 -35.99 -2.25
C ASN A 414 45.97 -35.89 -2.20
N LYS A 415 46.55 -36.09 -0.99
CA LYS A 415 47.24 -37.37 -0.67
C LYS A 415 47.54 -37.58 0.82
N THR A 416 47.91 -38.82 1.14
CA THR A 416 48.09 -39.38 2.48
C THR A 416 49.37 -38.96 3.22
N ALA A 417 49.19 -38.61 4.49
CA ALA A 417 50.08 -38.87 5.64
C ALA A 417 51.60 -39.10 5.43
N ARG A 418 52.41 -38.24 6.07
CA ARG A 418 53.30 -38.66 7.18
C ARG A 418 53.86 -37.45 7.95
N SER A 419 54.43 -37.74 9.12
CA SER A 419 55.07 -36.80 10.05
C SER A 419 56.32 -36.13 9.46
N LEU A 420 56.55 -34.85 9.81
CA LEU A 420 57.78 -34.42 10.47
C LEU A 420 57.63 -33.04 11.13
N MET A 421 58.57 -32.70 12.02
CA MET A 421 58.55 -31.53 12.90
C MET A 421 59.66 -30.58 12.46
N GLU A 422 59.33 -29.45 11.80
CA GLU A 422 60.35 -28.45 11.43
C GLU A 422 59.93 -26.99 11.69
N ARG A 423 60.54 -26.46 12.75
CA ARG A 423 61.12 -25.12 12.91
C ARG A 423 60.58 -23.96 12.05
N SER A 424 60.00 -22.97 12.73
CA SER A 424 59.61 -21.69 12.16
C SER A 424 60.78 -20.92 11.51
N LYS A 425 60.46 -20.25 10.38
CA LYS A 425 61.24 -19.13 9.82
C LYS A 425 60.28 -18.05 9.35
N THR A 426 60.61 -16.80 9.69
CA THR A 426 59.84 -15.60 9.36
C THR A 426 59.70 -15.43 7.85
N ARG A 427 58.48 -15.17 7.36
CA ARG A 427 58.19 -14.88 5.95
C ARG A 427 57.68 -13.45 5.84
N ALA A 428 58.42 -12.58 5.15
CA ALA A 428 58.05 -11.17 5.02
C ALA A 428 56.75 -11.00 4.20
N PRO A 429 55.89 -10.02 4.53
CA PRO A 429 54.67 -9.75 3.77
C PRO A 429 54.99 -9.33 2.33
N LYS A 430 54.20 -9.84 1.38
CA LYS A 430 54.45 -9.68 -0.07
C LYS A 430 54.27 -8.21 -0.49
N ALA A 431 55.20 -7.68 -1.29
CA ALA A 431 55.26 -6.27 -1.66
C ALA A 431 54.03 -5.72 -2.44
N TRP A 432 53.18 -6.57 -3.00
CA TRP A 432 52.03 -6.13 -3.82
C TRP A 432 50.93 -5.41 -3.01
N MET A 433 50.75 -5.73 -1.72
CA MET A 433 49.82 -5.00 -0.84
C MET A 433 50.23 -3.52 -0.71
N TRP A 434 51.53 -3.24 -0.57
CA TRP A 434 52.05 -1.88 -0.46
C TRP A 434 51.85 -1.06 -1.74
N SER A 435 51.87 -1.69 -2.92
CA SER A 435 51.52 -1.01 -4.17
C SER A 435 50.02 -0.71 -4.30
N LEU A 436 49.12 -1.56 -3.79
CA LEU A 436 47.68 -1.29 -3.81
C LEU A 436 47.29 -0.18 -2.84
N LEU A 437 47.86 -0.17 -1.63
CA LEU A 437 47.70 0.94 -0.67
C LEU A 437 48.14 2.28 -1.26
N LYS A 438 49.28 2.32 -1.96
CA LYS A 438 49.73 3.53 -2.68
C LYS A 438 48.77 3.93 -3.81
N LEU A 439 48.26 2.98 -4.59
CA LEU A 439 47.29 3.24 -5.67
C LEU A 439 45.98 3.86 -5.15
N GLY A 440 45.48 3.40 -4.00
CA GLY A 440 44.33 4.00 -3.31
C GLY A 440 44.61 5.44 -2.87
N LEU A 441 45.73 5.67 -2.18
CA LEU A 441 46.14 7.00 -1.70
C LEU A 441 46.32 8.01 -2.84
N THR A 442 46.91 7.60 -3.97
CA THR A 442 47.12 8.50 -5.12
C THR A 442 45.86 8.87 -5.91
N ARG A 443 44.69 8.28 -5.62
CA ARG A 443 43.41 8.62 -6.29
C ARG A 443 42.58 9.70 -5.58
N ARG A 444 43.03 10.24 -4.44
CA ARG A 444 42.35 11.34 -3.70
C ARG A 444 43.05 12.71 -3.84
N SER A 445 44.01 12.87 -4.76
CA SER A 445 44.75 14.12 -4.99
C SER A 445 44.47 14.76 -6.37
N LEU A 446 43.22 14.71 -6.82
CA LEU A 446 42.66 15.41 -7.99
C LEU A 446 41.16 15.65 -7.74
#